data_AF-A0A959ZCQ0-F1
#
_entry.id   AF-A0A959ZCQ0-F1
#
_cell.length_a   1.000
_cell.length_b   1.000
_cell.length_c   1.000
_cell.angle_alpha   90.00
_cell.angle_beta   90.00
_cell.angle_gamma   90.00
#
_symmetry.space_group_name_H-M   'P 1'
#
loop_
_entity.id
_entity.type
_entity.pdbx_description
1 polymer ?
#
loop_
_entity_poly.entity_id
_entity_poly.type
_entity_poly.pdbx_seq_one_letter_code
_entity_poly.pdbx_strand_id
1 'polypeptide(L)'
;MIRELAEAASRLRPRRETHSHWRAIRSDRATAALAVGTIAIAGLVVAAQYSRLLSRRTHSTESDGLIDSAPAAAVDTVGVAVEGYSATPNRELVLFNLLSGFLGSFALVRLTTWAIREDWGPFRNVRVGGRHIHHFVPGILIGFGSGVSALLVNGENADRRLARTLGIGMGLTFDEAALLLDLQDVYWTRQGLLSVQITLATGATLGAAVLTMRILGRGEARQEEAGEIPAEEGPVNAVVPWPHPVT
;
A
#
# COMPACT_ATOMS: atom_id res chain seq x y z
N MET A 1 -26.04 -52.46 -34.28
CA MET A 1 -25.88 -52.47 -32.80
C MET A 1 -24.63 -51.72 -32.31
N ILE A 2 -23.48 -51.79 -33.00
CA ILE A 2 -22.24 -51.12 -32.56
C ILE A 2 -22.22 -49.60 -32.87
N ARG A 3 -22.95 -49.14 -33.90
CA ARG A 3 -22.99 -47.73 -34.31
C ARG A 3 -23.81 -46.82 -33.38
N GLU A 4 -24.85 -47.38 -32.75
CA GLU A 4 -25.71 -46.69 -31.75
C GLU A 4 -24.95 -46.42 -30.44
N LEU A 5 -24.03 -47.30 -30.05
CA LEU A 5 -23.22 -47.12 -28.84
C LEU A 5 -22.13 -46.05 -29.00
N ALA A 6 -21.69 -45.77 -30.23
CA ALA A 6 -20.71 -44.73 -30.52
C ALA A 6 -21.33 -43.31 -30.45
N GLU A 7 -22.61 -43.16 -30.78
CA GLU A 7 -23.32 -41.87 -30.66
C GLU A 7 -23.77 -41.56 -29.22
N ALA A 8 -23.90 -42.57 -28.37
CA ALA A 8 -24.14 -42.38 -26.93
C ALA A 8 -22.91 -41.83 -26.20
N ALA A 9 -21.70 -42.16 -26.66
CA ALA A 9 -20.44 -41.72 -26.06
C ALA A 9 -20.07 -40.26 -26.39
N SER A 10 -20.58 -39.70 -27.49
CA SER A 10 -20.29 -38.32 -27.91
C SER A 10 -21.16 -37.24 -27.24
N ARG A 11 -22.10 -37.64 -26.36
CA ARG A 11 -22.97 -36.72 -25.60
C ARG A 11 -22.49 -36.43 -24.18
N LEU A 12 -21.28 -36.85 -23.81
CA LEU A 12 -20.66 -36.42 -22.57
C LEU A 12 -20.17 -34.98 -22.73
N ARG A 13 -21.08 -34.03 -22.50
CA ARG A 13 -20.76 -32.61 -22.28
C ARG A 13 -19.55 -32.54 -21.34
N PRO A 14 -18.54 -31.70 -21.61
CA PRO A 14 -17.50 -31.45 -20.62
C PRO A 14 -18.19 -31.02 -19.33
N ARG A 15 -17.94 -31.79 -18.26
CA ARG A 15 -18.44 -31.51 -16.92
C ARG A 15 -17.98 -30.10 -16.58
N ARG A 16 -18.92 -29.14 -16.60
CA ARG A 16 -18.70 -27.78 -16.12
C ARG A 16 -18.04 -27.92 -14.76
N GLU A 17 -16.78 -27.50 -14.65
CA GLU A 17 -16.11 -27.52 -13.36
C GLU A 17 -16.99 -26.76 -12.38
N THR A 18 -17.36 -27.42 -11.29
CA THR A 18 -18.14 -26.79 -10.24
C THR A 18 -17.24 -25.70 -9.65
N HIS A 19 -17.53 -24.45 -9.98
CA HIS A 19 -16.98 -23.28 -9.30
C HIS A 19 -17.24 -23.47 -7.81
N SER A 20 -16.22 -23.90 -7.08
CA SER A 20 -16.34 -24.19 -5.65
C SER A 20 -16.55 -22.87 -4.93
N HIS A 21 -17.79 -22.62 -4.52
CA HIS A 21 -18.21 -21.46 -3.71
C HIS A 21 -17.26 -21.22 -2.52
N TRP A 22 -16.74 -22.30 -1.92
CA TRP A 22 -15.76 -22.26 -0.83
C TRP A 22 -14.40 -21.62 -1.18
N ARG A 23 -13.96 -21.70 -2.45
CA ARG A 23 -12.69 -21.07 -2.90
C ARG A 23 -12.83 -19.56 -3.09
N ALA A 24 -13.99 -19.08 -3.55
CA ALA A 24 -14.29 -17.65 -3.64
C ALA A 24 -14.44 -17.00 -2.24
N ILE A 25 -15.06 -17.71 -1.30
CA ILE A 25 -15.21 -17.24 0.10
C ILE A 25 -13.85 -17.13 0.82
N ARG A 26 -12.90 -18.04 0.55
CA ARG A 26 -11.59 -18.03 1.24
C ARG A 26 -10.67 -16.92 0.74
N SER A 27 -10.75 -16.54 -0.54
CA SER A 27 -9.99 -15.39 -1.09
C SER A 27 -10.42 -14.07 -0.48
N ASP A 28 -11.71 -13.92 -0.18
CA ASP A 28 -12.24 -12.70 0.44
C ASP A 28 -11.73 -12.52 1.86
N ARG A 29 -11.60 -13.61 2.64
CA ARG A 29 -11.06 -13.56 4.01
C ARG A 29 -9.57 -13.19 4.06
N ALA A 30 -8.76 -13.72 3.16
CA ALA A 30 -7.33 -13.43 3.13
C ALA A 30 -7.06 -11.98 2.71
N THR A 31 -7.79 -11.49 1.72
CA THR A 31 -7.73 -10.08 1.28
C THR A 31 -8.23 -9.14 2.37
N ALA A 32 -9.32 -9.51 3.07
CA ALA A 32 -9.80 -8.74 4.22
C ALA A 32 -8.78 -8.71 5.37
N ALA A 33 -8.15 -9.84 5.70
CA ALA A 33 -7.12 -9.91 6.72
C ALA A 33 -5.91 -9.01 6.38
N LEU A 34 -5.49 -8.99 5.12
CA LEU A 34 -4.44 -8.10 4.64
C LEU A 34 -4.86 -6.62 4.74
N ALA A 35 -6.09 -6.28 4.37
CA ALA A 35 -6.61 -4.92 4.50
C ALA A 35 -6.62 -4.46 5.97
N VAL A 36 -7.14 -5.31 6.87
CA VAL A 36 -7.12 -5.06 8.32
C VAL A 36 -5.69 -4.90 8.83
N GLY A 37 -4.78 -5.78 8.43
CA GLY A 37 -3.37 -5.70 8.82
C GLY A 37 -2.70 -4.41 8.34
N THR A 38 -2.98 -3.98 7.11
CA THR A 38 -2.46 -2.73 6.54
C THR A 38 -2.95 -1.51 7.32
N ILE A 39 -4.25 -1.44 7.60
CA ILE A 39 -4.85 -0.37 8.40
C ILE A 39 -4.28 -0.38 9.82
N ALA A 40 -4.13 -1.56 10.43
CA ALA A 40 -3.57 -1.69 11.77
C ALA A 40 -2.11 -1.20 11.83
N ILE A 41 -1.26 -1.58 10.86
CA ILE A 41 0.14 -1.13 10.79
C ILE A 41 0.20 0.39 10.61
N ALA A 42 -0.56 0.95 9.67
CA ALA A 42 -0.59 2.39 9.45
C ALA A 42 -1.08 3.15 10.70
N GLY A 43 -2.15 2.66 11.32
CA GLY A 43 -2.72 3.21 12.55
C GLY A 43 -1.75 3.16 13.72
N LEU A 44 -1.00 2.07 13.89
CA LEU A 44 0.01 1.93 14.93
C LEU A 44 1.16 2.92 14.75
N VAL A 45 1.64 3.14 13.52
CA VAL A 45 2.69 4.12 13.24
C VAL A 45 2.23 5.53 13.63
N VAL A 46 1.02 5.91 13.20
CA VAL A 46 0.45 7.24 13.52
C VAL A 46 0.19 7.39 15.02
N ALA A 47 -0.40 6.38 15.66
CA ALA A 47 -0.70 6.41 17.09
C ALA A 47 0.56 6.45 17.95
N ALA A 48 1.62 5.74 17.56
CA ALA A 48 2.91 5.77 18.25
C ALA A 48 3.57 7.15 18.13
N GLN A 49 3.53 7.76 16.94
CA GLN A 49 4.03 9.11 16.70
C GLN A 49 3.29 10.14 17.55
N TYR A 50 1.95 10.14 17.48
CA TYR A 50 1.10 11.05 18.24
C TYR A 50 1.30 10.89 19.76
N SER A 51 1.30 9.64 20.26
CA SER A 51 1.48 9.36 21.69
C SER A 51 2.82 9.87 22.21
N ARG A 52 3.88 9.76 21.38
CA ARG A 52 5.21 10.27 21.73
C ARG A 52 5.23 11.78 21.84
N LEU A 53 4.68 12.49 20.85
CA LEU A 53 4.62 13.96 20.86
C LEU A 53 3.71 14.49 21.97
N LEU A 54 2.59 13.82 22.22
CA LEU A 54 1.73 14.12 23.37
C LEU A 54 2.48 13.98 24.69
N SER A 55 3.23 12.89 24.86
CA SER A 55 4.04 12.68 26.06
C SER A 55 5.11 13.75 26.23
N ARG A 56 5.75 14.21 25.15
CA ARG A 56 6.72 15.33 25.19
C ARG A 56 6.08 16.63 25.64
N ARG A 57 4.89 16.96 25.12
CA ARG A 57 4.14 18.18 25.50
C ARG A 57 3.67 18.14 26.95
N THR A 58 3.14 17.02 27.42
CA THR A 58 2.62 16.91 28.80
C THR A 58 3.71 16.95 29.87
N HIS A 59 4.96 16.60 29.54
CA HIS A 59 6.09 16.69 30.46
C HIS A 59 6.84 18.03 30.38
N SER A 60 6.57 18.85 29.36
CA SER A 60 7.18 20.18 29.24
C SER A 60 6.64 21.13 30.31
N THR A 61 7.55 21.87 30.95
CA THR A 61 7.30 22.77 32.09
C THR A 61 6.39 23.97 31.75
N GLU A 62 6.11 24.20 30.47
CA GLU A 62 5.25 25.27 29.96
C GLU A 62 3.79 24.87 29.70
N SER A 63 3.40 23.59 29.88
CA SER A 63 2.05 23.16 29.46
C SER A 63 0.94 23.43 30.50
N ASP A 64 -0.06 24.23 30.10
CA ASP A 64 -1.36 24.35 30.78
C ASP A 64 -2.23 23.09 30.49
N GLY A 65 -1.89 21.96 31.11
CA GLY A 65 -2.74 20.76 31.16
C GLY A 65 -2.95 19.97 29.84
N LEU A 66 -3.65 18.83 29.97
CA LEU A 66 -3.85 17.87 28.87
C LEU A 66 -4.74 18.40 27.74
N ILE A 67 -5.67 19.31 28.07
CA ILE A 67 -6.64 19.89 27.14
C ILE A 67 -5.93 20.70 26.05
N ASP A 68 -4.86 21.42 26.40
CA ASP A 68 -4.10 22.23 25.44
C ASP A 68 -3.00 21.41 24.75
N SER A 69 -2.49 20.36 25.40
CA SER A 69 -1.42 19.50 24.88
C SER A 69 -1.86 18.57 23.74
N ALA A 70 -3.10 18.06 23.77
CA ALA A 70 -3.57 17.11 22.77
C ALA A 70 -3.73 17.69 21.34
N PRO A 71 -4.38 18.86 21.15
CA PRO A 71 -4.41 19.52 19.85
C PRO A 71 -3.02 19.91 19.35
N ALA A 72 -2.14 20.39 20.24
CA ALA A 72 -0.76 20.73 19.90
C ALA A 72 0.01 19.52 19.37
N ALA A 73 -0.07 18.37 20.06
CA ALA A 73 0.57 17.12 19.61
C ALA A 73 0.05 16.63 18.25
N ALA A 74 -1.22 16.88 17.92
CA ALA A 74 -1.76 16.55 16.61
C ALA A 74 -1.15 17.44 15.51
N VAL A 75 -1.01 18.75 15.77
CA VAL A 75 -0.34 19.69 14.85
C VAL A 75 1.14 19.32 14.69
N ASP A 76 1.83 19.02 15.78
CA ASP A 76 3.22 18.56 15.77
C ASP A 76 3.37 17.27 14.94
N THR A 77 2.43 16.33 15.06
CA THR A 77 2.44 15.08 14.25
C THR A 77 2.38 15.38 12.75
N VAL A 78 1.57 16.36 12.35
CA VAL A 78 1.49 16.81 10.95
C VAL A 78 2.76 17.53 10.54
N GLY A 79 3.29 18.42 11.40
CA GLY A 79 4.53 19.15 11.16
C GLY A 79 5.71 18.22 10.96
N VAL A 80 5.89 17.24 11.85
CA VAL A 80 6.87 16.16 11.71
C VAL A 80 6.71 15.43 10.38
N ALA A 81 5.48 15.08 9.97
CA ALA A 81 5.28 14.38 8.71
C ALA A 81 5.67 15.25 7.49
N VAL A 82 5.32 16.54 7.49
CA VAL A 82 5.60 17.49 6.40
C VAL A 82 7.09 17.78 6.30
N GLU A 83 7.73 18.11 7.41
CA GLU A 83 9.15 18.44 7.45
C GLU A 83 10.00 17.19 7.21
N GLY A 84 9.59 16.05 7.78
CA GLY A 84 10.20 14.76 7.51
C GLY A 84 10.17 14.39 6.02
N TYR A 85 9.05 14.63 5.34
CA TYR A 85 8.94 14.39 3.90
C TYR A 85 9.89 15.30 3.12
N SER A 86 9.97 16.58 3.51
CA SER A 86 10.81 17.59 2.86
C SER A 86 12.32 17.33 3.06
N ALA A 87 12.71 16.80 4.23
CA ALA A 87 14.09 16.48 4.58
C ALA A 87 14.56 15.11 4.07
N THR A 88 13.66 14.28 3.53
CA THR A 88 13.99 12.90 3.12
C THR A 88 14.69 12.88 1.75
N PRO A 89 15.78 12.08 1.59
CA PRO A 89 16.45 11.94 0.29
C PRO A 89 15.51 11.47 -0.83
N ASN A 90 15.65 12.03 -2.03
CA ASN A 90 14.74 11.76 -3.16
C ASN A 90 14.54 10.26 -3.43
N ARG A 91 15.61 9.45 -3.39
CA ARG A 91 15.53 7.98 -3.59
C ARG A 91 14.54 7.28 -2.65
N GLU A 92 14.45 7.71 -1.39
CA GLU A 92 13.53 7.15 -0.41
C GLU A 92 12.10 7.61 -0.69
N LEU A 93 11.92 8.88 -1.09
CA LEU A 93 10.61 9.43 -1.49
C LEU A 93 10.09 8.78 -2.78
N VAL A 94 10.95 8.48 -3.74
CA VAL A 94 10.60 7.74 -4.96
C VAL A 94 10.03 6.37 -4.59
N LEU A 95 10.72 5.60 -3.75
CA LEU A 95 10.24 4.30 -3.28
C LEU A 95 8.95 4.41 -2.47
N PHE A 96 8.88 5.37 -1.55
CA PHE A 96 7.68 5.62 -0.75
C PHE A 96 6.46 5.92 -1.65
N ASN A 97 6.60 6.86 -2.59
CA ASN A 97 5.53 7.23 -3.51
C ASN A 97 5.09 6.06 -4.41
N LEU A 98 6.03 5.22 -4.86
CA LEU A 98 5.71 4.01 -5.62
C LEU A 98 4.88 3.03 -4.80
N LEU A 99 5.32 2.71 -3.57
CA LEU A 99 4.60 1.80 -2.69
C LEU A 99 3.22 2.35 -2.29
N SER A 100 3.13 3.64 -1.97
CA SER A 100 1.86 4.30 -1.67
C SER A 100 0.92 4.31 -2.87
N GLY A 101 1.42 4.56 -4.08
CA GLY A 101 0.63 4.48 -5.31
C GLY A 101 0.10 3.08 -5.58
N PHE A 102 0.95 2.06 -5.37
CA PHE A 102 0.56 0.65 -5.48
C PHE A 102 -0.52 0.28 -4.47
N LEU A 103 -0.28 0.50 -3.17
CA LEU A 103 -1.23 0.16 -2.11
C LEU A 103 -2.55 0.93 -2.26
N GLY A 104 -2.48 2.23 -2.57
CA GLY A 104 -3.65 3.08 -2.72
C GLY A 104 -4.55 2.66 -3.89
N SER A 105 -3.95 2.38 -5.05
CA SER A 105 -4.71 1.90 -6.22
C SER A 105 -5.26 0.48 -6.03
N PHE A 106 -4.47 -0.42 -5.45
CA PHE A 106 -4.91 -1.78 -5.12
C PHE A 106 -6.11 -1.75 -4.15
N ALA A 107 -6.02 -0.96 -3.07
CA ALA A 107 -7.11 -0.78 -2.13
C ALA A 107 -8.35 -0.15 -2.79
N LEU A 108 -8.15 0.87 -3.63
CA LEU A 108 -9.25 1.55 -4.33
C LEU A 108 -10.03 0.58 -5.23
N VAL A 109 -9.34 -0.25 -6.02
CA VAL A 109 -10.01 -1.24 -6.88
C VAL A 109 -10.77 -2.26 -6.06
N ARG A 110 -10.21 -2.73 -4.94
CA ARG A 110 -10.91 -3.66 -4.03
C ARG A 110 -12.17 -3.04 -3.46
N LEU A 111 -12.09 -1.82 -2.95
CA LEU A 111 -13.22 -1.10 -2.37
C LEU A 111 -14.31 -0.84 -3.41
N THR A 112 -13.94 -0.40 -4.62
CA THR A 112 -14.91 -0.15 -5.69
C THR A 112 -15.54 -1.44 -6.22
N THR A 113 -14.78 -2.53 -6.36
CA THR A 113 -15.31 -3.84 -6.75
C THR A 113 -16.27 -4.39 -5.70
N TRP A 114 -15.93 -4.26 -4.42
CA TRP A 114 -16.82 -4.62 -3.32
C TRP A 114 -18.10 -3.77 -3.33
N ALA A 115 -17.98 -2.45 -3.48
CA ALA A 115 -19.11 -1.53 -3.54
C ALA A 115 -20.05 -1.85 -4.71
N ILE A 116 -19.51 -2.16 -5.90
CA ILE A 116 -20.31 -2.57 -7.07
C ILE A 116 -21.05 -3.88 -6.80
N ARG A 117 -20.43 -4.84 -6.11
CA ARG A 117 -21.07 -6.14 -5.78
C ARG A 117 -22.20 -5.98 -4.75
N GLU A 118 -22.08 -5.02 -3.86
CA GLU A 118 -23.08 -4.72 -2.82
C GLU A 118 -24.12 -3.67 -3.26
N ASP A 119 -24.13 -3.30 -4.55
CA ASP A 119 -24.95 -2.21 -5.11
C ASP A 119 -24.85 -0.89 -4.33
N TRP A 120 -23.69 -0.65 -3.71
CA TRP A 120 -23.44 0.48 -2.83
C TRP A 120 -22.73 1.63 -3.59
N GLY A 121 -23.34 2.83 -3.51
CA GLY A 121 -22.76 4.05 -4.07
C GLY A 121 -22.86 4.19 -5.60
N PRO A 122 -22.19 5.20 -6.19
CA PRO A 122 -22.32 5.54 -7.60
C PRO A 122 -21.45 4.67 -8.53
N PHE A 123 -20.70 3.71 -8.00
CA PHE A 123 -19.71 2.94 -8.76
C PHE A 123 -20.39 1.95 -9.70
N ARG A 124 -19.88 1.86 -10.93
CA ARG A 124 -20.38 0.95 -11.98
C ARG A 124 -19.21 0.41 -12.80
N ASN A 125 -19.44 -0.73 -13.43
CA ASN A 125 -18.48 -1.35 -14.34
C ASN A 125 -18.19 -0.44 -15.55
N VAL A 126 -16.92 -0.29 -15.92
CA VAL A 126 -16.50 0.51 -17.08
C VAL A 126 -16.74 -0.29 -18.36
N ARG A 127 -17.48 0.29 -19.31
CA ARG A 127 -17.77 -0.33 -20.61
C ARG A 127 -17.46 0.62 -21.76
N VAL A 128 -16.77 0.11 -22.78
CA VAL A 128 -16.47 0.83 -24.02
C VAL A 128 -16.93 -0.02 -25.21
N GLY A 129 -17.76 0.53 -26.09
CA GLY A 129 -18.31 -0.22 -27.24
C GLY A 129 -19.08 -1.49 -26.84
N GLY A 130 -19.75 -1.46 -25.68
CA GLY A 130 -20.50 -2.61 -25.14
C GLY A 130 -19.66 -3.66 -24.39
N ARG A 131 -18.33 -3.55 -24.40
CA ARG A 131 -17.42 -4.50 -23.72
C ARG A 131 -16.94 -3.97 -22.38
N HIS A 132 -16.85 -4.85 -21.39
CA HIS A 132 -16.27 -4.53 -20.09
C HIS A 132 -14.75 -4.35 -20.21
N ILE A 133 -14.23 -3.26 -19.66
CA ILE A 133 -12.79 -3.00 -19.61
C ILE A 133 -12.32 -3.32 -18.20
N HIS A 134 -11.45 -4.32 -18.09
CA HIS A 134 -10.79 -4.65 -16.82
C HIS A 134 -9.81 -3.54 -16.46
N HIS A 135 -9.75 -3.20 -15.18
CA HIS A 135 -8.92 -2.12 -14.65
C HIS A 135 -7.41 -2.39 -14.82
N PHE A 136 -6.99 -3.65 -15.05
CA PHE A 136 -5.60 -3.94 -15.40
C PHE A 136 -5.17 -3.32 -16.74
N VAL A 137 -6.10 -3.13 -17.70
CA VAL A 137 -5.79 -2.53 -19.01
C VAL A 137 -5.33 -1.07 -18.87
N PRO A 138 -6.10 -0.15 -18.26
CA PRO A 138 -5.61 1.20 -17.97
C PRO A 138 -4.42 1.17 -17.00
N GLY A 139 -4.34 0.20 -16.08
CA GLY A 139 -3.16 -0.01 -15.22
C GLY A 139 -1.87 -0.20 -16.01
N ILE A 140 -1.88 -1.09 -17.00
CA ILE A 140 -0.76 -1.33 -17.93
C ILE A 140 -0.40 -0.03 -18.65
N LEU A 141 -1.38 0.68 -19.23
CA LEU A 141 -1.12 1.93 -19.96
C LEU A 141 -0.49 3.01 -19.06
N ILE A 142 -0.97 3.17 -17.83
CA ILE A 142 -0.40 4.10 -16.84
C ILE A 142 1.02 3.68 -16.46
N GLY A 143 1.26 2.39 -16.23
CA GLY A 143 2.56 1.86 -15.86
C GLY A 143 3.61 2.06 -16.97
N PHE A 144 3.30 1.63 -18.19
CA PHE A 144 4.18 1.84 -19.35
C PHE A 144 4.39 3.32 -19.65
N GLY A 145 3.32 4.13 -19.62
CA GLY A 145 3.42 5.58 -19.83
C GLY A 145 4.31 6.26 -18.79
N SER A 146 4.21 5.86 -17.53
CA SER A 146 5.06 6.37 -16.45
C SER A 146 6.53 5.96 -16.66
N GLY A 147 6.79 4.70 -17.02
CA GLY A 147 8.13 4.20 -17.30
C GLY A 147 8.80 4.89 -18.50
N VAL A 148 8.07 5.05 -19.61
CA VAL A 148 8.57 5.80 -20.78
C VAL A 148 8.84 7.26 -20.40
N SER A 149 7.93 7.90 -19.66
CA SER A 149 8.10 9.29 -19.23
C SER A 149 9.32 9.46 -18.33
N ALA A 150 9.66 8.47 -17.50
CA ALA A 150 10.86 8.49 -16.66
C ALA A 150 12.16 8.44 -17.45
N LEU A 151 12.14 7.99 -18.71
CA LEU A 151 13.31 8.04 -19.62
C LEU A 151 13.44 9.39 -20.33
N LEU A 152 12.35 10.17 -20.38
CA LEU A 152 12.27 11.41 -21.16
C LEU A 152 12.33 12.67 -20.29
N VAL A 153 11.99 12.56 -19.02
CA VAL A 153 11.86 13.69 -18.10
C VAL A 153 12.90 13.57 -16.98
N ASN A 154 13.51 14.69 -16.61
CA ASN A 154 14.47 14.77 -15.51
C ASN A 154 13.95 15.66 -14.38
N GLY A 155 14.31 15.30 -13.14
CA GLY A 155 14.14 16.15 -11.96
C GLY A 155 13.35 15.48 -10.85
N GLU A 156 13.75 15.74 -9.60
CA GLU A 156 13.23 15.04 -8.42
C GLU A 156 11.70 15.13 -8.26
N ASN A 157 11.10 16.27 -8.63
CA ASN A 157 9.65 16.43 -8.65
C ASN A 157 8.96 15.52 -9.66
N ALA A 158 9.56 15.35 -10.85
CA ALA A 158 9.05 14.45 -11.87
C ALA A 158 9.22 13.00 -11.41
N ASP A 159 10.39 12.64 -10.89
CA ASP A 159 10.68 11.29 -10.38
C ASP A 159 9.65 10.85 -9.34
N ARG A 160 9.35 11.71 -8.35
CA ARG A 160 8.37 11.42 -7.29
C ARG A 160 6.95 11.23 -7.84
N ARG A 161 6.54 12.04 -8.82
CA ARG A 161 5.23 11.92 -9.47
C ARG A 161 5.14 10.66 -10.32
N LEU A 162 6.16 10.39 -11.12
CA LEU A 162 6.24 9.22 -12.00
C LEU A 162 6.32 7.92 -11.21
N ALA A 163 7.02 7.91 -10.07
CA ALA A 163 7.05 6.77 -9.16
C ALA A 163 5.65 6.47 -8.61
N ARG A 164 4.90 7.51 -8.20
CA ARG A 164 3.51 7.37 -7.74
C ARG A 164 2.60 6.82 -8.83
N THR A 165 2.67 7.37 -10.04
CA THR A 165 1.82 6.92 -11.16
C THR A 165 2.21 5.53 -11.64
N LEU A 166 3.50 5.19 -11.62
CA LEU A 166 3.98 3.83 -11.88
C LEU A 166 3.41 2.85 -10.84
N GLY A 167 3.49 3.21 -9.56
CA GLY A 167 2.87 2.44 -8.47
C GLY A 167 1.37 2.24 -8.68
N ILE A 168 0.64 3.30 -9.07
CA ILE A 168 -0.79 3.20 -9.41
C ILE A 168 -1.02 2.21 -10.56
N GLY A 169 -0.24 2.32 -11.64
CA GLY A 169 -0.33 1.40 -12.78
C GLY A 169 -0.08 -0.06 -12.36
N MET A 170 0.91 -0.29 -11.50
CA MET A 170 1.20 -1.61 -10.94
C MET A 170 0.04 -2.13 -10.07
N GLY A 171 -0.51 -1.32 -9.16
CA GLY A 171 -1.59 -1.78 -8.27
C GLY A 171 -2.88 -2.11 -9.04
N LEU A 172 -3.24 -1.30 -10.05
CA LEU A 172 -4.31 -1.62 -10.99
C LEU A 172 -4.03 -2.89 -11.79
N THR A 173 -2.79 -3.14 -12.19
CA THR A 173 -2.44 -4.33 -12.99
C THR A 173 -2.49 -5.61 -12.15
N PHE A 174 -1.96 -5.56 -10.93
CA PHE A 174 -1.81 -6.75 -10.09
C PHE A 174 -3.05 -7.13 -9.27
N ASP A 175 -4.07 -6.27 -9.17
CA ASP A 175 -5.29 -6.60 -8.42
C ASP A 175 -6.05 -7.82 -8.98
N GLU A 176 -6.04 -7.98 -10.29
CA GLU A 176 -6.60 -9.13 -11.01
C GLU A 176 -5.51 -9.95 -11.72
N ALA A 177 -4.36 -10.16 -11.08
CA ALA A 177 -3.26 -10.98 -11.62
C ALA A 177 -3.74 -12.36 -12.13
N ALA A 178 -4.80 -12.91 -11.53
CA ALA A 178 -5.42 -14.17 -11.94
C ALA A 178 -6.19 -14.14 -13.27
N LEU A 179 -6.49 -12.95 -13.82
CA LEU A 179 -7.06 -12.78 -15.16
C LEU A 179 -5.99 -12.49 -16.22
N LEU A 180 -4.82 -11.98 -15.81
CA LEU A 180 -3.65 -11.81 -16.67
C LEU A 180 -2.96 -13.14 -16.98
N LEU A 181 -2.95 -14.06 -16.02
CA LEU A 181 -2.37 -15.38 -16.16
C LEU A 181 -3.48 -16.40 -16.34
N ASP A 182 -3.47 -17.13 -17.45
CA ASP A 182 -4.46 -18.15 -17.73
C ASP A 182 -4.39 -19.23 -16.63
N LEU A 183 -5.47 -19.33 -15.85
CA LEU A 183 -5.61 -20.28 -14.76
C LEU A 183 -5.66 -21.75 -15.24
N GLN A 184 -5.71 -21.99 -16.55
CA GLN A 184 -5.63 -23.32 -17.14
C GLN A 184 -4.21 -23.88 -17.22
N ASP A 185 -3.17 -23.05 -17.04
CA ASP A 185 -1.79 -23.53 -17.09
C ASP A 185 -1.38 -24.20 -15.77
N VAL A 186 -0.73 -25.36 -15.86
CA VAL A 186 -0.53 -26.34 -14.77
C VAL A 186 0.26 -25.76 -13.58
N TYR A 187 0.94 -24.62 -13.77
CA TYR A 187 1.78 -23.97 -12.77
C TYR A 187 1.03 -22.95 -11.89
N TRP A 188 -0.11 -22.39 -12.32
CA TRP A 188 -0.71 -21.21 -11.69
C TRP A 188 -2.14 -21.46 -11.21
N THR A 189 -2.28 -21.91 -9.96
CA THR A 189 -3.60 -22.01 -9.31
C THR A 189 -4.10 -20.63 -8.85
N ARG A 190 -5.42 -20.44 -8.73
CA ARG A 190 -6.00 -19.23 -8.10
C ARG A 190 -5.40 -18.95 -6.72
N GLN A 191 -5.04 -19.99 -5.98
CA GLN A 191 -4.42 -19.88 -4.66
C GLN A 191 -2.97 -19.38 -4.75
N GLY A 192 -2.20 -19.82 -5.75
CA GLY A 192 -0.85 -19.31 -6.01
C GLY A 192 -0.84 -17.84 -6.45
N LEU A 193 -1.84 -17.42 -7.24
CA LEU A 193 -1.97 -16.01 -7.63
C LEU A 193 -2.37 -15.12 -6.44
N LEU A 194 -3.27 -15.62 -5.60
CA LEU A 194 -3.64 -14.94 -4.35
C LEU A 194 -2.43 -14.81 -3.41
N SER A 195 -1.57 -15.82 -3.30
CA SER A 195 -0.38 -15.72 -2.45
C SER A 195 0.60 -14.67 -2.97
N VAL A 196 0.81 -14.58 -4.30
CA VAL A 196 1.62 -13.51 -4.90
C VAL A 196 1.06 -12.13 -4.57
N GLN A 197 -0.25 -11.94 -4.73
CA GLN A 197 -0.90 -10.66 -4.40
C GLN A 197 -0.73 -10.30 -2.92
N ILE A 198 -0.96 -11.25 -2.01
CA ILE A 198 -0.79 -11.05 -0.57
C ILE A 198 0.66 -10.73 -0.25
N THR A 199 1.63 -11.45 -0.81
CA THR A 199 3.06 -11.20 -0.58
C THR A 199 3.45 -9.81 -1.07
N LEU A 200 3.04 -9.41 -2.28
CA LEU A 200 3.34 -8.08 -2.83
C LEU A 200 2.74 -6.97 -1.97
N ALA A 201 1.46 -7.08 -1.60
CA ALA A 201 0.80 -6.08 -0.78
C ALA A 201 1.33 -6.05 0.67
N THR A 202 1.68 -7.20 1.25
CA THR A 202 2.32 -7.26 2.57
C THR A 202 3.70 -6.62 2.53
N GLY A 203 4.52 -6.95 1.53
CA GLY A 203 5.84 -6.35 1.34
C GLY A 203 5.76 -4.84 1.11
N ALA A 204 4.81 -4.39 0.29
CA ALA A 204 4.56 -2.97 0.07
C ALA A 204 4.11 -2.26 1.36
N THR A 205 3.25 -2.89 2.16
CA THR A 205 2.80 -2.35 3.45
C THR A 205 3.95 -2.19 4.43
N LEU A 206 4.76 -3.24 4.61
CA LEU A 206 5.91 -3.21 5.51
C LEU A 206 6.98 -2.21 5.02
N GLY A 207 7.27 -2.20 3.72
CA GLY A 207 8.21 -1.24 3.12
C GLY A 207 7.75 0.20 3.29
N ALA A 208 6.46 0.49 3.04
CA ALA A 208 5.88 1.80 3.26
C ALA A 208 5.94 2.19 4.75
N ALA A 209 5.61 1.29 5.67
CA ALA A 209 5.68 1.56 7.11
C ALA A 209 7.11 1.91 7.57
N VAL A 210 8.11 1.15 7.10
CA VAL A 210 9.53 1.43 7.40
C VAL A 210 9.94 2.79 6.86
N LEU A 211 9.58 3.12 5.62
CA LEU A 211 9.87 4.43 5.03
C LEU A 211 9.16 5.55 5.79
N THR A 212 7.89 5.38 6.17
CA THR A 212 7.16 6.34 7.01
C THR A 212 7.87 6.58 8.33
N MET A 213 8.30 5.54 9.06
CA MET A 213 9.03 5.71 10.31
C MET A 213 10.34 6.49 10.13
N ARG A 214 11.06 6.25 9.01
CA ARG A 214 12.28 7.01 8.68
C ARG A 214 11.99 8.45 8.28
N ILE A 215 10.85 8.72 7.64
CA ILE A 215 10.39 10.07 7.31
C ILE A 215 10.05 10.81 8.60
N LEU A 216 9.23 10.21 9.47
CA LEU A 216 8.84 10.80 10.75
C LEU A 216 10.04 11.09 11.65
N GLY A 217 10.97 10.15 11.80
CA GLY A 217 12.17 10.39 12.62
C GLY A 217 13.05 11.55 12.12
N ARG A 218 13.08 11.82 10.81
CA ARG A 218 13.76 13.01 10.27
C ARG A 218 12.99 14.30 10.55
N GLY A 219 11.66 14.24 10.49
CA GLY A 219 10.81 15.37 10.81
C GLY A 219 10.88 15.77 12.28
N GLU A 220 10.93 14.79 13.19
CA GLU A 220 11.15 15.04 14.62
C GLU A 220 12.45 15.80 14.83
N ALA A 221 13.57 15.30 14.29
CA ALA A 221 14.87 15.94 14.43
C ALA A 221 14.86 17.40 13.93
N ARG A 222 14.20 17.66 12.79
CA ARG A 222 14.10 19.02 12.22
C ARG A 222 13.22 19.95 13.04
N GLN A 223 12.06 19.49 13.50
CA GLN A 223 11.18 20.30 14.33
C GLN A 223 11.79 20.59 15.70
N GLU A 224 12.57 19.65 16.24
CA GLU A 224 13.31 19.84 17.49
C GLU A 224 14.45 20.85 17.31
N GLU A 225 15.22 20.76 16.21
CA GLU A 225 16.25 21.75 15.84
C GLU A 225 15.66 23.16 15.63
N ALA A 226 14.44 23.25 15.10
CA ALA A 226 13.72 24.50 14.91
C ALA A 226 13.06 25.04 16.19
N GLY A 227 13.04 24.26 17.28
CA GLY A 227 12.36 24.60 18.53
C GLY A 227 10.84 24.59 18.44
N GLU A 228 10.26 23.93 17.42
CA GLU A 228 8.80 23.84 17.22
C GLU A 228 8.16 22.80 18.15
N ILE A 229 8.91 21.74 18.49
CA ILE A 229 8.49 20.69 19.43
C ILE A 229 9.41 20.66 20.65
N PRO A 230 8.91 20.28 21.84
CA PRO A 230 9.74 20.13 23.02
C PRO A 230 10.84 19.09 22.80
N ALA A 231 12.03 19.39 23.30
CA ALA A 231 13.15 18.45 23.33
C ALA A 231 12.78 17.22 24.16
N GLU A 232 13.38 16.08 23.83
CA GLU A 232 13.17 14.85 24.61
C GLU A 232 13.90 14.97 25.97
N GLU A 233 13.16 15.24 27.05
CA GLU A 233 13.70 15.22 28.42
C GLU A 233 13.87 13.78 28.91
N GLY A 234 15.09 13.25 28.80
CA GLY A 234 15.51 11.92 29.27
C GLY A 234 16.89 11.62 28.70
N PRO A 235 17.80 10.90 29.40
CA PRO A 235 19.22 10.97 29.11
C PRO A 235 19.41 10.67 27.63
N VAL A 236 20.08 11.58 26.94
CA VAL A 236 20.80 11.25 25.71
C VAL A 236 21.38 9.89 26.04
N ASN A 237 20.94 8.83 25.36
CA ASN A 237 21.78 7.67 25.25
C ASN A 237 23.01 8.24 24.56
N ALA A 238 23.94 8.76 25.38
CA ALA A 238 25.33 8.78 25.09
C ALA A 238 25.60 7.31 24.79
N VAL A 239 25.40 6.96 23.52
CA VAL A 239 26.16 5.93 22.87
C VAL A 239 27.57 6.26 23.31
N VAL A 240 28.03 5.52 24.32
CA VAL A 240 29.41 5.58 24.78
C VAL A 240 30.20 5.55 23.48
N PRO A 241 30.99 6.60 23.16
CA PRO A 241 31.79 6.57 21.96
C PRO A 241 32.58 5.27 22.00
N TRP A 242 32.38 4.41 21.00
CA TRP A 242 33.13 3.17 20.92
C TRP A 242 34.61 3.55 21.02
N PRO A 243 35.37 3.07 22.02
CA PRO A 243 36.74 3.49 22.17
C PRO A 243 37.49 3.07 20.90
N HIS A 244 37.96 4.07 20.14
CA HIS A 244 38.94 3.81 19.10
C HIS A 244 40.19 3.29 19.80
N PRO A 245 40.73 2.10 19.42
CA PRO A 245 42.03 1.70 19.91
C PRO A 245 43.05 2.74 19.44
N VAL A 246 43.73 3.35 20.42
CA VAL A 246 44.90 4.16 20.18
C VAL A 246 46.05 3.20 19.96
N THR A 247 46.30 2.83 18.69
CA THR A 247 47.59 2.42 18.10
C THR A 247 47.40 2.16 16.62
#